data_AF-A0A7W1C9H3-F1
#
_entry.id   AF-A0A7W1C9H3-F1
#
_cell.length_a   1.000
_cell.length_b   1.000
_cell.length_c   1.000
_cell.angle_alpha   90.00
_cell.angle_beta   90.00
_cell.angle_gamma   90.00
#
_symmetry.space_group_name_H-M   'P 1'
#
loop_
_entity.id
_entity.type
_entity.pdbx_description
1 polymer ?
#
loop_
_entity_poly.entity_id
_entity_poly.type
_entity_poly.pdbx_seq_one_letter_code
_entity_poly.pdbx_strand_id
1 'polypeptide(L)'
;MDLGQQVPAYFLAPAIFFVAAAVFFLQMARHLRIFAAARPDGAVDRTETRLGSLFVHSIAQSRMFRDVRAGLLHAAIFWGFVALTIGTADRVLGGLVRTVISWPLDGWLWRLLLPIQNLLALGVLIAVVYALFRRLVSRPRRLTLSRDGLTILLLIAGVVATELLAEAFRIARHGDPDAAWAVVAGPLGELLGRSLAPAALDYLFALFWWANLGLVAGFLVYLPRSKHLHIATAFFNTALRKARPRGALPPMDLETETGRFGVKTVEDLGWKDLLDGFTCTECGRCQDACPAWATGKPLNPKTMIMGIREMSVEAEHGVPLLPGLRGLPELPLIRPADAGGHPAPAPSAVTRGATATALATPIVDTAIPYDAVWDCVTCGACVEACPVLIEHVDKIVGLRRNLVLEESRFPGELASAFTAMERYGNPWGQPAGTRLD
;
A
#
# COMPACT_ATOMS: atom_id res chain seq x y z
N MET A 1 -4.44 -10.98 -34.02
CA MET A 1 -3.02 -11.29 -33.79
C MET A 1 -2.96 -12.73 -33.32
N ASP A 2 -2.34 -13.64 -34.08
CA ASP A 2 -2.23 -15.05 -33.67
C ASP A 2 -0.96 -15.24 -32.83
N LEU A 3 -1.05 -14.86 -31.55
CA LEU A 3 0.06 -15.02 -30.59
C LEU A 3 0.47 -16.49 -30.43
N GLY A 4 -0.45 -17.43 -30.66
CA GLY A 4 -0.18 -18.87 -30.60
C GLY A 4 0.79 -19.33 -31.68
N GLN A 5 0.84 -18.64 -32.83
CA GLN A 5 1.81 -18.90 -33.89
C GLN A 5 3.12 -18.12 -33.73
N GLN A 6 3.07 -16.93 -33.11
CA GLN A 6 4.23 -16.04 -33.01
C GLN A 6 5.12 -16.35 -31.81
N VAL A 7 4.55 -16.84 -30.70
CA VAL A 7 5.28 -17.08 -29.45
C VAL A 7 5.36 -18.58 -29.17
N PRO A 8 6.56 -19.17 -29.15
CA PRO A 8 6.73 -20.57 -28.77
C PRO A 8 6.14 -20.87 -27.40
N ALA A 9 5.35 -21.94 -27.30
CA ALA A 9 4.69 -22.40 -26.07
C ALA A 9 3.72 -21.38 -25.42
N TYR A 10 3.13 -20.48 -26.20
CA TYR A 10 2.19 -19.45 -25.72
C TYR A 10 1.08 -20.00 -24.79
N PHE A 11 0.60 -21.23 -25.01
CA PHE A 11 -0.44 -21.87 -24.19
C PHE A 11 -0.09 -21.95 -22.69
N LEU A 12 1.19 -21.89 -22.31
CA LEU A 12 1.63 -21.85 -20.91
C LEU A 12 1.45 -20.48 -20.26
N ALA A 13 1.38 -19.40 -21.05
CA ALA A 13 1.42 -18.04 -20.55
C ALA A 13 0.21 -17.67 -19.66
N PRO A 14 -1.05 -17.95 -20.05
CA PRO A 14 -2.19 -17.74 -19.16
C PRO A 14 -2.05 -18.53 -17.86
N ALA A 15 -1.61 -19.79 -17.93
CA ALA A 15 -1.45 -20.64 -16.74
C ALA A 15 -0.42 -20.05 -15.76
N ILE A 16 0.75 -19.62 -16.24
CA ILE A 16 1.79 -18.98 -15.42
C ILE A 16 1.24 -17.72 -14.75
N PHE A 17 0.57 -16.85 -15.51
CA PHE A 17 0.01 -15.61 -14.98
C PHE A 17 -1.07 -15.86 -13.92
N PHE A 18 -2.03 -16.76 -14.19
CA PHE A 18 -3.12 -17.04 -13.26
C PHE A 18 -2.66 -17.79 -12.01
N VAL A 19 -1.62 -18.64 -12.10
CA VAL A 19 -0.98 -19.22 -10.91
C VAL A 19 -0.34 -18.11 -10.06
N ALA A 20 0.40 -17.18 -10.67
CA ALA A 20 0.97 -16.03 -9.97
C ALA A 20 -0.12 -15.15 -9.33
N ALA A 21 -1.22 -14.91 -10.03
CA ALA A 21 -2.38 -14.18 -9.52
C ALA A 21 -3.03 -14.91 -8.33
N ALA A 22 -3.22 -16.23 -8.42
CA ALA A 22 -3.74 -17.03 -7.31
C ALA A 22 -2.83 -16.92 -6.08
N VAL A 23 -1.51 -17.02 -6.25
CA VAL A 23 -0.54 -16.84 -5.17
C VAL A 23 -0.61 -15.42 -4.58
N PHE A 24 -0.78 -14.39 -5.40
CA PHE A 24 -1.01 -13.01 -4.93
C PHE A 24 -2.28 -12.91 -4.06
N PHE A 25 -3.41 -13.43 -4.54
CA PHE A 25 -4.68 -13.37 -3.81
C PHE A 25 -4.64 -14.18 -2.51
N LEU A 26 -3.95 -15.32 -2.48
CA LEU A 26 -3.76 -16.10 -1.26
C LEU A 26 -2.92 -15.34 -0.22
N GLN A 27 -1.86 -14.63 -0.65
CA GLN A 27 -1.09 -13.77 0.24
C GLN A 27 -1.91 -12.58 0.75
N MET A 28 -2.69 -11.95 -0.12
CA MET A 28 -3.60 -10.88 0.28
C MET A 28 -4.64 -11.39 1.29
N ALA A 29 -5.21 -12.58 1.06
CA ALA A 29 -6.12 -13.21 2.00
C ALA A 29 -5.46 -13.46 3.37
N ARG A 30 -4.16 -13.78 3.40
CA ARG A 30 -3.41 -13.90 4.66
C ARG A 30 -3.36 -12.58 5.44
N HIS A 31 -3.06 -11.46 4.77
CA HIS A 31 -3.13 -10.12 5.39
C HIS A 31 -4.55 -9.83 5.92
N LEU A 32 -5.58 -10.11 5.11
CA LEU A 32 -6.97 -9.87 5.49
C LEU A 32 -7.43 -10.72 6.69
N ARG A 33 -6.85 -11.90 6.93
CA ARG A 33 -7.17 -12.71 8.11
C ARG A 33 -6.69 -12.08 9.41
N ILE A 34 -5.59 -11.31 9.39
CA ILE A 34 -5.17 -10.55 10.58
C ILE A 34 -6.16 -9.42 10.89
N PHE A 35 -6.84 -8.87 9.86
CA PHE A 35 -7.85 -7.84 10.08
C PHE A 35 -9.06 -8.39 10.83
N ALA A 36 -9.32 -9.69 10.77
CA ALA A 36 -10.37 -10.33 11.57
C ALA A 36 -10.04 -10.40 13.06
N ALA A 37 -8.76 -10.30 13.44
CA ALA A 37 -8.31 -10.21 14.84
C ALA A 37 -8.36 -8.76 15.39
N ALA A 38 -8.51 -7.77 14.51
CA ALA A 38 -8.58 -6.36 14.89
C ALA A 38 -9.89 -6.03 15.62
N ARG A 39 -9.87 -4.96 16.44
CA ARG A 39 -11.11 -4.42 17.02
C ARG A 39 -12.06 -3.94 15.91
N PRO A 40 -13.36 -4.17 16.05
CA PRO A 40 -14.35 -3.52 15.19
C PRO A 40 -14.28 -2.01 15.41
N ASP A 41 -13.80 -1.27 14.42
CA ASP A 41 -13.77 0.20 14.45
C ASP A 41 -15.04 0.74 13.77
N GLY A 42 -15.65 1.75 14.40
CA GLY A 42 -16.99 2.25 14.09
C GLY A 42 -17.09 2.96 12.74
N ALA A 43 -18.19 2.66 12.05
CA ALA A 43 -18.82 3.34 10.90
C ALA A 43 -17.92 3.97 9.82
N VAL A 44 -17.89 3.32 8.65
CA VAL A 44 -17.56 3.93 7.36
C VAL A 44 -18.70 4.87 6.97
N ASP A 45 -18.81 6.05 7.60
CA ASP A 45 -19.97 6.90 7.39
C ASP A 45 -19.78 7.94 6.26
N ARG A 46 -20.84 8.13 5.46
CA ARG A 46 -20.98 9.01 4.26
C ARG A 46 -20.14 8.66 3.01
N THR A 47 -20.78 8.04 2.01
CA THR A 47 -20.20 7.61 0.73
C THR A 47 -19.97 8.75 -0.28
N GLU A 48 -20.82 9.78 -0.29
CA GLU A 48 -20.90 10.74 -1.41
C GLU A 48 -19.70 11.72 -1.50
N THR A 49 -19.07 12.07 -0.37
CA THR A 49 -17.85 12.92 -0.36
C THR A 49 -16.54 12.12 -0.54
N ARG A 50 -16.62 10.80 -0.75
CA ARG A 50 -15.45 9.92 -0.87
C ARG A 50 -15.00 9.71 -2.32
N LEU A 51 -15.93 9.67 -3.29
CA LEU A 51 -15.58 9.49 -4.72
C LEU A 51 -14.76 10.67 -5.26
N GLY A 52 -15.17 11.90 -4.96
CA GLY A 52 -14.40 13.10 -5.33
C GLY A 52 -13.01 13.11 -4.72
N SER A 53 -12.89 12.68 -3.45
CA SER A 53 -11.59 12.54 -2.79
C SER A 53 -10.73 11.44 -3.41
N LEU A 54 -11.32 10.31 -3.82
CA LEU A 54 -10.59 9.25 -4.51
C LEU A 54 -10.02 9.75 -5.84
N PHE A 55 -10.84 10.46 -6.62
CA PHE A 55 -10.38 11.04 -7.87
C PHE A 55 -9.26 12.05 -7.62
N VAL A 56 -9.46 13.02 -6.74
CA VAL A 56 -8.49 14.10 -6.47
C VAL A 56 -7.19 13.58 -5.86
N HIS A 57 -7.26 12.66 -4.89
CA HIS A 57 -6.07 12.22 -4.15
C HIS A 57 -5.40 10.98 -4.74
N SER A 58 -6.15 10.04 -5.34
CA SER A 58 -5.58 8.79 -5.87
C SER A 58 -5.34 8.84 -7.38
N ILE A 59 -6.27 9.39 -8.16
CA ILE A 59 -6.14 9.46 -9.64
C ILE A 59 -5.37 10.70 -10.09
N ALA A 60 -5.77 11.89 -9.64
CA ALA A 60 -5.09 13.15 -9.94
C ALA A 60 -3.84 13.38 -9.06
N GLN A 61 -3.66 12.57 -8.01
CA GLN A 61 -2.46 12.54 -7.16
C GLN A 61 -2.07 13.90 -6.57
N SER A 62 -3.05 14.77 -6.29
CA SER A 62 -2.82 16.18 -5.93
C SER A 62 -1.88 16.36 -4.73
N ARG A 63 -1.94 15.46 -3.74
CA ARG A 63 -1.05 15.48 -2.57
C ARG A 63 0.41 15.16 -2.90
N MET A 64 0.67 14.38 -3.95
CA MET A 64 2.04 14.05 -4.37
C MET A 64 2.72 15.28 -4.98
N PHE A 65 1.98 16.12 -5.71
CA PHE A 65 2.47 17.34 -6.34
C PHE A 65 2.87 18.46 -5.37
N ARG A 66 2.66 18.31 -4.06
CA ARG A 66 3.27 19.17 -3.04
C ARG A 66 4.81 19.12 -3.07
N ASP A 67 5.40 18.07 -3.65
CA ASP A 67 6.80 18.05 -4.09
C ASP A 67 6.78 17.75 -5.59
N VAL A 68 6.89 18.78 -6.44
CA VAL A 68 6.71 18.66 -7.90
C VAL A 68 7.62 17.59 -8.52
N ARG A 69 8.86 17.46 -8.04
CA ARG A 69 9.82 16.47 -8.54
C ARG A 69 9.35 15.04 -8.21
N ALA A 70 8.85 14.83 -6.99
CA ALA A 70 8.27 13.55 -6.60
C ALA A 70 6.92 13.28 -7.28
N GLY A 71 6.10 14.33 -7.48
CA GLY A 71 4.82 14.30 -8.19
C GLY A 71 4.95 13.84 -9.63
N LEU A 72 5.82 14.48 -10.41
CA LEU A 72 6.07 14.12 -11.81
C LEU A 72 6.60 12.68 -11.94
N LEU A 73 7.56 12.32 -11.08
CA LEU A 73 8.09 10.95 -11.00
C LEU A 73 6.97 9.92 -10.76
N HIS A 74 6.14 10.17 -9.75
CA HIS A 74 5.07 9.24 -9.37
C HIS A 74 3.96 9.18 -10.41
N ALA A 75 3.59 10.32 -11.01
CA ALA A 75 2.59 10.38 -12.07
C ALA A 75 3.04 9.59 -13.30
N ALA A 76 4.30 9.72 -13.71
CA ALA A 76 4.87 8.95 -14.82
C ALA A 76 4.82 7.44 -14.54
N ILE A 77 5.26 7.02 -13.35
CA ILE A 77 5.22 5.60 -12.94
C ILE A 77 3.77 5.10 -12.89
N PHE A 78 2.88 5.81 -12.21
CA PHE A 78 1.49 5.40 -12.02
C PHE A 78 0.72 5.28 -13.32
N TRP A 79 0.69 6.34 -14.14
CA TRP A 79 -0.03 6.32 -15.40
C TRP A 79 0.63 5.39 -16.42
N GLY A 80 1.95 5.25 -16.37
CA GLY A 80 2.67 4.23 -17.13
C GLY A 80 2.21 2.83 -16.76
N PHE A 81 2.14 2.49 -15.47
CA PHE A 81 1.60 1.19 -15.05
C PHE A 81 0.16 0.99 -15.48
N VAL A 82 -0.72 1.98 -15.33
CA VAL A 82 -2.12 1.89 -15.76
C VAL A 82 -2.22 1.59 -17.26
N ALA A 83 -1.50 2.35 -18.09
CA ALA A 83 -1.54 2.18 -19.54
C ALA A 83 -0.90 0.86 -20.01
N LEU A 84 0.27 0.51 -19.46
CA LEU A 84 1.02 -0.70 -19.85
C LEU A 84 0.34 -1.99 -19.37
N THR A 85 -0.42 -1.93 -18.27
CA THR A 85 -1.21 -3.09 -17.81
C THR A 85 -2.26 -3.50 -18.84
N ILE A 86 -2.81 -2.55 -19.62
CA ILE A 86 -3.74 -2.86 -20.71
C ILE A 86 -3.05 -3.70 -21.79
N GLY A 87 -1.82 -3.35 -22.18
CA GLY A 87 -1.02 -4.13 -23.13
C GLY A 87 -0.61 -5.50 -22.57
N THR A 88 -0.21 -5.55 -21.30
CA THR A 88 0.11 -6.81 -20.63
C THR A 88 -1.10 -7.75 -20.59
N ALA A 89 -2.29 -7.22 -20.28
CA ALA A 89 -3.54 -7.97 -20.30
C ALA A 89 -3.88 -8.47 -21.71
N ASP A 90 -3.65 -7.67 -22.76
CA ASP A 90 -3.82 -8.08 -24.15
C ASP A 90 -2.95 -9.31 -24.50
N ARG A 91 -1.68 -9.30 -24.10
CA ARG A 91 -0.74 -10.41 -24.35
C ARG A 91 -1.13 -11.69 -23.61
N VAL A 92 -1.51 -11.57 -22.33
CA VAL A 92 -1.93 -12.72 -21.51
C VAL A 92 -3.25 -13.31 -22.02
N LEU A 93 -4.17 -12.50 -22.54
CA LEU A 93 -5.50 -12.92 -22.99
C LEU A 93 -5.59 -13.17 -24.51
N GLY A 94 -4.46 -13.26 -25.21
CA GLY A 94 -4.44 -13.71 -26.61
C GLY A 94 -4.93 -12.68 -27.61
N GLY A 95 -4.85 -11.38 -27.30
CA GLY A 95 -5.37 -10.31 -28.15
C GLY A 95 -6.81 -9.90 -27.85
N LEU A 96 -7.47 -10.54 -26.87
CA LEU A 96 -8.87 -10.27 -26.54
C LEU A 96 -9.12 -8.80 -26.17
N VAL A 97 -8.20 -8.19 -25.41
CA VAL A 97 -8.32 -6.79 -24.97
C VAL A 97 -8.29 -5.86 -26.17
N ARG A 98 -7.34 -6.05 -27.09
CA ARG A 98 -7.27 -5.31 -28.35
C ARG A 98 -8.55 -5.49 -29.16
N THR A 99 -9.06 -6.71 -29.29
CA THR A 99 -10.32 -6.98 -30.01
C THR A 99 -11.50 -6.20 -29.42
N VAL A 100 -11.64 -6.20 -28.09
CA VAL A 100 -12.72 -5.47 -27.40
C VAL A 100 -12.56 -3.96 -27.51
N ILE A 101 -11.35 -3.43 -27.30
CA ILE A 101 -11.06 -1.98 -27.39
C ILE A 101 -11.16 -1.46 -28.83
N SER A 102 -10.86 -2.30 -29.81
CA SER A 102 -10.92 -1.94 -31.23
C SER A 102 -12.33 -2.07 -31.83
N TRP A 103 -13.26 -2.72 -31.13
CA TRP A 103 -14.63 -2.90 -31.59
C TRP A 103 -15.36 -1.55 -31.78
N PRO A 104 -15.24 -0.58 -30.85
CA PRO A 104 -15.67 0.79 -31.12
C PRO A 104 -14.72 1.53 -32.06
N LEU A 105 -15.28 2.33 -32.97
CA LEU A 105 -14.55 3.30 -33.79
C LEU A 105 -13.45 2.67 -34.68
N ASP A 106 -13.68 1.46 -35.20
CA ASP A 106 -12.81 0.79 -36.18
C ASP A 106 -11.32 0.75 -35.80
N GLY A 107 -11.02 0.47 -34.52
CA GLY A 107 -9.65 0.35 -34.02
C GLY A 107 -8.95 1.67 -33.67
N TRP A 108 -9.61 2.82 -33.83
CA TRP A 108 -9.04 4.13 -33.48
C TRP A 108 -8.58 4.22 -32.02
N LEU A 109 -9.36 3.66 -31.09
CA LEU A 109 -9.01 3.68 -29.67
C LEU A 109 -7.70 2.95 -29.39
N TRP A 110 -7.46 1.82 -30.06
CA TRP A 110 -6.20 1.08 -29.93
C TRP A 110 -5.02 1.87 -30.53
N ARG A 111 -5.22 2.47 -31.70
CA ARG A 111 -4.22 3.33 -32.35
C ARG A 111 -3.83 4.55 -31.51
N LEU A 112 -4.77 5.13 -30.76
CA LEU A 112 -4.47 6.19 -29.80
C LEU A 112 -3.72 5.69 -28.56
N LEU A 113 -4.01 4.47 -28.11
CA LEU A 113 -3.38 3.89 -26.92
C LEU A 113 -1.90 3.54 -27.15
N LEU A 114 -1.54 3.05 -28.34
CA LEU A 114 -0.16 2.66 -28.71
C LEU A 114 0.90 3.76 -28.47
N PRO A 115 0.76 4.99 -28.99
CA PRO A 115 1.74 6.05 -28.77
C PRO A 115 1.78 6.47 -27.30
N ILE A 116 0.63 6.48 -26.61
CA ILE A 116 0.54 6.79 -25.17
C ILE A 116 1.35 5.77 -24.37
N GLN A 117 1.16 4.47 -24.62
CA GLN A 117 1.92 3.40 -23.96
C GLN A 117 3.43 3.52 -24.24
N ASN A 118 3.84 3.82 -25.47
CA ASN A 118 5.24 3.97 -25.85
C ASN A 118 5.91 5.15 -25.13
N LEU A 119 5.25 6.32 -25.14
CA LEU A 119 5.77 7.52 -24.48
C LEU A 119 5.80 7.36 -22.96
N LEU A 120 4.76 6.75 -22.37
CA LEU A 120 4.74 6.46 -20.95
C LEU A 120 5.79 5.42 -20.57
N ALA A 121 6.03 4.37 -21.37
CA ALA A 121 7.10 3.42 -21.11
C ALA A 121 8.46 4.11 -21.02
N LEU A 122 8.78 4.98 -21.99
CA LEU A 122 10.01 5.77 -21.97
C LEU A 122 10.05 6.71 -20.75
N GLY A 123 8.94 7.39 -20.45
CA GLY A 123 8.81 8.26 -19.28
C GLY A 123 9.03 7.52 -17.96
N VAL A 124 8.54 6.28 -17.84
CA VAL A 124 8.74 5.42 -16.66
C VAL A 124 10.21 5.03 -16.53
N LEU A 125 10.90 4.66 -17.62
CA LEU A 125 12.33 4.32 -17.57
C LEU A 125 13.16 5.52 -17.10
N ILE A 126 12.89 6.71 -17.64
CA ILE A 126 13.53 7.96 -17.20
C ILE A 126 13.23 8.23 -15.72
N ALA A 127 11.98 8.05 -15.30
CA ALA A 127 11.55 8.20 -13.92
C ALA A 127 12.31 7.23 -13.00
N VAL A 128 12.45 5.95 -13.36
CA VAL A 128 13.18 4.97 -12.56
C VAL A 128 14.66 5.34 -12.43
N VAL A 129 15.31 5.78 -13.52
CA VAL A 129 16.70 6.26 -13.46
C VAL A 129 16.83 7.41 -12.46
N TYR A 130 15.92 8.39 -12.50
CA TYR A 130 15.91 9.49 -11.54
C TYR A 130 15.63 9.02 -10.09
N ALA A 131 14.71 8.06 -9.92
CA ALA A 131 14.41 7.48 -8.61
C ALA A 131 15.61 6.73 -8.01
N LEU A 132 16.36 5.99 -8.84
CA LEU A 132 17.61 5.33 -8.47
C LEU A 132 18.68 6.36 -8.10
N PHE A 133 18.87 7.40 -8.91
CA PHE A 133 19.78 8.50 -8.60
C PHE A 133 19.48 9.14 -7.24
N ARG A 134 18.20 9.43 -6.96
CA ARG A 134 17.79 10.01 -5.67
C ARG A 134 18.07 9.09 -4.48
N ARG A 135 18.02 7.76 -4.66
CA ARG A 135 18.24 6.78 -3.60
C ARG A 135 19.71 6.43 -3.40
N LEU A 136 20.49 6.38 -4.46
CA LEU A 136 21.89 5.94 -4.41
C LEU A 136 22.86 7.11 -4.27
N VAL A 137 22.54 8.27 -4.84
CA VAL A 137 23.41 9.46 -4.89
C VAL A 137 22.89 10.56 -3.98
N SER A 138 21.73 11.15 -4.26
CA SER A 138 21.26 12.35 -3.52
C SER A 138 20.89 12.08 -2.05
N ARG A 139 20.44 10.85 -1.74
CA ARG A 139 20.08 10.36 -0.40
C ARG A 139 19.42 11.41 0.54
N PRO A 140 18.21 11.92 0.20
CA PRO A 140 17.51 12.85 1.08
C PRO A 140 17.25 12.24 2.46
N ARG A 141 17.40 13.01 3.55
CA ARG A 141 17.32 12.52 4.94
C ARG A 141 16.07 11.71 5.28
N ARG A 142 14.91 12.07 4.71
CA ARG A 142 13.62 11.34 4.91
C ARG A 142 13.55 9.99 4.20
N LEU A 143 14.37 9.78 3.18
CA LEU A 143 14.29 8.64 2.27
C LEU A 143 15.21 7.52 2.77
N THR A 144 14.62 6.48 3.33
CA THR A 144 15.36 5.29 3.77
C THR A 144 15.78 4.46 2.57
N LEU A 145 17.06 4.08 2.53
CA LEU A 145 17.56 3.10 1.58
C LEU A 145 17.13 1.72 2.08
N SER A 146 16.22 1.06 1.38
CA SER A 146 15.82 -0.31 1.68
C SER A 146 16.00 -1.20 0.46
N ARG A 147 16.32 -2.46 0.71
CA ARG A 147 16.50 -3.49 -0.32
C ARG A 147 15.25 -3.60 -1.18
N ASP A 148 14.08 -3.67 -0.54
CA ASP A 148 12.77 -3.66 -1.22
C ASP A 148 12.64 -2.49 -2.19
N GLY A 149 13.05 -1.28 -1.78
CA GLY A 149 12.96 -0.10 -2.63
C GLY A 149 13.81 -0.21 -3.90
N LEU A 150 14.97 -0.83 -3.83
CA LEU A 150 15.83 -1.07 -4.98
C LEU A 150 15.29 -2.21 -5.84
N THR A 151 14.89 -3.33 -5.23
CA THR A 151 14.29 -4.47 -5.92
C THR A 151 13.06 -4.05 -6.73
N ILE A 152 12.16 -3.27 -6.14
CA ILE A 152 10.97 -2.76 -6.84
C ILE A 152 11.37 -1.89 -8.04
N LEU A 153 12.32 -0.97 -7.88
CA LEU A 153 12.74 -0.11 -9.00
C LEU A 153 13.36 -0.91 -10.14
N LEU A 154 14.16 -1.93 -9.82
CA LEU A 154 14.73 -2.83 -10.83
C LEU A 154 13.66 -3.70 -11.51
N LEU A 155 12.67 -4.19 -10.77
CA LEU A 155 11.53 -4.92 -11.33
C LEU A 155 10.70 -4.03 -12.25
N ILE A 156 10.40 -2.79 -11.85
CA ILE A 156 9.69 -1.82 -12.70
C ILE A 156 10.46 -1.56 -13.98
N ALA A 157 11.76 -1.25 -13.88
CA ALA A 157 12.62 -1.05 -15.06
C ALA A 157 12.65 -2.29 -15.96
N GLY A 158 12.79 -3.48 -15.37
CA GLY A 158 12.79 -4.74 -16.11
C GLY A 158 11.48 -4.97 -16.86
N VAL A 159 10.33 -4.86 -16.18
CA VAL A 159 9.00 -5.04 -16.78
C VAL A 159 8.83 -4.09 -17.97
N VAL A 160 9.10 -2.79 -17.78
CA VAL A 160 8.88 -1.79 -18.82
C VAL A 160 9.89 -1.89 -19.97
N ALA A 161 11.16 -2.20 -19.68
CA ALA A 161 12.17 -2.37 -20.73
C ALA A 161 11.89 -3.61 -21.58
N THR A 162 11.58 -4.75 -20.94
CA THR A 162 11.24 -5.98 -21.65
C THR A 162 9.95 -5.86 -22.46
N GLU A 163 8.95 -5.12 -21.95
CA GLU A 163 7.73 -4.76 -22.68
C GLU A 163 8.03 -3.99 -23.98
N LEU A 164 8.81 -2.92 -23.88
CA LEU A 164 9.16 -2.07 -25.02
C LEU A 164 10.02 -2.82 -26.04
N LEU A 165 10.96 -3.64 -25.58
CA LEU A 165 11.82 -4.46 -26.44
C LEU A 165 11.04 -5.58 -27.11
N ALA A 166 10.18 -6.29 -26.37
CA ALA A 166 9.33 -7.33 -26.95
C ALA A 166 8.46 -6.76 -28.08
N GLU A 167 7.90 -5.55 -27.90
CA GLU A 167 7.13 -4.87 -28.94
C GLU A 167 7.99 -4.49 -30.15
N ALA A 168 9.19 -3.93 -29.93
CA ALA A 168 10.10 -3.57 -31.03
C ALA A 168 10.55 -4.79 -31.85
N PHE A 169 10.92 -5.89 -31.19
CA PHE A 169 11.29 -7.13 -31.88
C PHE A 169 10.11 -7.77 -32.61
N ARG A 170 8.89 -7.68 -32.06
CA ARG A 170 7.67 -8.13 -32.73
C ARG A 170 7.43 -7.37 -34.03
N ILE A 171 7.52 -6.04 -33.98
CA ILE A 171 7.38 -5.16 -35.16
C ILE A 171 8.47 -5.48 -36.18
N ALA A 172 9.72 -5.64 -35.73
CA ALA A 172 10.86 -5.97 -36.60
C ALA A 172 10.66 -7.31 -37.34
N ARG A 173 10.09 -8.32 -36.68
CA ARG A 173 10.00 -9.68 -37.19
C ARG A 173 8.72 -9.98 -37.98
N HIS A 174 7.59 -9.52 -37.48
CA HIS A 174 6.26 -9.86 -37.99
C HIS A 174 5.57 -8.69 -38.69
N GLY A 175 6.11 -7.47 -38.55
CA GLY A 175 5.43 -6.25 -38.94
C GLY A 175 4.26 -5.91 -38.02
N ASP A 176 3.77 -4.68 -38.11
CA ASP A 176 2.50 -4.28 -37.54
C ASP A 176 1.88 -3.18 -38.44
N PRO A 177 0.63 -3.34 -38.91
CA PRO A 177 -0.07 -2.27 -39.64
C PRO A 177 -0.14 -0.95 -38.86
N ASP A 178 -0.15 -1.01 -37.53
CA ASP A 178 -0.19 0.14 -36.65
C ASP A 178 1.22 0.55 -36.15
N ALA A 179 2.31 0.00 -36.71
CA ALA A 179 3.69 0.32 -36.30
C ALA A 179 4.01 1.82 -36.34
N ALA A 180 3.39 2.57 -37.25
CA ALA A 180 3.54 4.03 -37.34
C ALA A 180 3.06 4.77 -36.08
N TRP A 181 2.14 4.17 -35.31
CA TRP A 181 1.63 4.72 -34.05
C TRP A 181 2.50 4.33 -32.84
N ALA A 182 3.35 3.32 -32.97
CA ALA A 182 4.32 2.93 -31.94
C ALA A 182 5.54 3.86 -31.98
N VAL A 183 5.41 5.09 -31.49
CA VAL A 183 6.39 6.18 -31.67
C VAL A 183 7.81 5.90 -31.14
N VAL A 184 7.98 4.90 -30.26
CA VAL A 184 9.31 4.48 -29.77
C VAL A 184 9.67 3.10 -30.32
N ALA A 185 8.81 2.11 -30.14
CA ALA A 185 9.07 0.72 -30.55
C ALA A 185 9.06 0.53 -32.08
N GLY A 186 8.32 1.35 -32.83
CA GLY A 186 8.24 1.31 -34.29
C GLY A 186 9.59 1.63 -34.95
N PRO A 187 10.16 2.84 -34.74
CA PRO A 187 11.49 3.18 -35.26
C PRO A 187 12.59 2.23 -34.78
N LEU A 188 12.52 1.79 -33.52
CA LEU A 188 13.45 0.80 -32.97
C LEU A 188 13.31 -0.55 -33.69
N GLY A 189 12.09 -1.00 -33.94
CA GLY A 189 11.79 -2.23 -34.66
C GLY A 189 12.29 -2.18 -36.11
N GLU A 190 12.10 -1.06 -36.81
CA GLU A 190 12.62 -0.85 -38.17
C GLU A 190 14.16 -0.93 -38.21
N LEU A 191 14.82 -0.28 -37.25
CA LEU A 191 16.28 -0.35 -37.11
C LEU A 191 16.76 -1.79 -36.84
N LEU A 192 16.12 -2.49 -35.91
CA LEU A 192 16.45 -3.88 -35.56
C LEU A 192 16.21 -4.83 -36.74
N GLY A 193 15.10 -4.65 -37.47
CA GLY A 193 14.75 -5.44 -38.65
C GLY A 193 15.76 -5.31 -39.79
N ARG A 194 16.39 -4.14 -39.93
CA ARG A 194 17.50 -3.91 -40.88
C ARG A 194 18.83 -4.47 -40.41
N SER A 195 19.03 -4.57 -39.10
CA SER A 195 20.34 -4.83 -38.49
C SER A 195 20.55 -6.31 -38.13
N LEU A 196 19.48 -7.09 -37.98
CA LEU A 196 19.53 -8.45 -37.46
C LEU A 196 18.91 -9.47 -38.41
N ALA A 197 19.46 -10.68 -38.42
CA ALA A 197 18.90 -11.78 -39.18
C ALA A 197 17.54 -12.22 -38.62
N PRO A 198 16.61 -12.74 -39.45
CA PRO A 198 15.28 -13.17 -39.01
C PRO A 198 15.30 -14.18 -37.84
N ALA A 199 16.23 -15.13 -37.85
CA ALA A 199 16.37 -16.12 -36.77
C ALA A 199 16.74 -15.46 -35.42
N ALA A 200 17.57 -14.41 -35.44
CA ALA A 200 17.90 -13.66 -34.23
C ALA A 200 16.70 -12.85 -33.72
N LEU A 201 15.91 -12.27 -34.63
CA LEU A 201 14.69 -11.54 -34.29
C LEU A 201 13.63 -12.45 -33.65
N ASP A 202 13.42 -13.65 -34.20
CA ASP A 202 12.52 -14.66 -33.62
C ASP A 202 12.93 -15.04 -32.19
N TYR A 203 14.22 -15.31 -31.98
CA TYR A 203 14.75 -15.65 -30.66
C TYR A 203 14.62 -14.48 -29.67
N LEU A 204 15.05 -13.28 -30.05
CA LEU A 204 15.02 -12.11 -29.18
C LEU A 204 13.60 -11.68 -28.86
N PHE A 205 12.68 -11.74 -29.83
CA PHE A 205 11.25 -11.53 -29.57
C PHE A 205 10.74 -12.49 -28.50
N ALA A 206 10.94 -13.80 -28.68
CA ALA A 206 10.49 -14.80 -27.72
C ALA A 206 11.15 -14.59 -26.33
N LEU A 207 12.45 -14.29 -26.29
CA LEU A 207 13.19 -14.02 -25.05
C LEU A 207 12.59 -12.84 -24.28
N PHE A 208 12.43 -11.68 -24.91
CA PHE A 208 11.92 -10.49 -24.24
C PHE A 208 10.44 -10.63 -23.88
N TRP A 209 9.67 -11.32 -24.69
CA TRP A 209 8.27 -11.62 -24.41
C TRP A 209 8.11 -12.51 -23.17
N TRP A 210 8.85 -13.63 -23.09
CA TRP A 210 8.82 -14.51 -21.93
C TRP A 210 9.46 -13.87 -20.69
N ALA A 211 10.53 -13.09 -20.85
CA ALA A 211 11.14 -12.33 -19.77
C ALA A 211 10.14 -11.32 -19.19
N ASN A 212 9.39 -10.60 -20.03
CA ASN A 212 8.35 -9.69 -19.57
C ASN A 212 7.28 -10.41 -18.75
N LEU A 213 6.72 -11.51 -19.28
CA LEU A 213 5.70 -12.29 -18.56
C LEU A 213 6.23 -12.81 -17.22
N GLY A 214 7.45 -13.35 -17.20
CA GLY A 214 8.10 -13.83 -15.99
C GLY A 214 8.31 -12.72 -14.95
N LEU A 215 8.74 -11.53 -15.40
CA LEU A 215 8.91 -10.36 -14.53
C LEU A 215 7.59 -9.84 -14.00
N VAL A 216 6.53 -9.80 -14.82
CA VAL A 216 5.18 -9.42 -14.38
C VAL A 216 4.65 -10.41 -13.35
N ALA A 217 4.72 -11.71 -13.63
CA ALA A 217 4.28 -12.77 -12.70
C ALA A 217 5.08 -12.73 -11.38
N GLY A 218 6.41 -12.59 -11.46
CA GLY A 218 7.27 -12.45 -10.30
C GLY A 218 6.98 -11.18 -9.49
N PHE A 219 6.76 -10.05 -10.17
CA PHE A 219 6.41 -8.80 -9.51
C PHE A 219 5.07 -8.93 -8.78
N LEU A 220 4.06 -9.51 -9.43
CA LEU A 220 2.74 -9.78 -8.83
C LEU A 220 2.85 -10.62 -7.55
N VAL A 221 3.65 -11.68 -7.55
CA VAL A 221 3.88 -12.52 -6.35
C VAL A 221 4.65 -11.77 -5.26
N TYR A 222 5.54 -10.85 -5.64
CA TYR A 222 6.35 -10.06 -4.70
C TYR A 222 5.56 -8.91 -4.03
N LEU A 223 4.54 -8.37 -4.69
CA LEU A 223 3.77 -7.21 -4.21
C LEU A 223 3.30 -7.31 -2.74
N PRO A 224 2.62 -8.39 -2.28
CA PRO A 224 2.02 -8.44 -0.95
C PRO A 224 3.03 -8.32 0.19
N ARG A 225 4.24 -8.83 -0.01
CA ARG A 225 5.30 -8.83 1.03
C ARG A 225 6.16 -7.57 1.00
N SER A 226 5.99 -6.72 -0.01
CA SER A 226 6.83 -5.54 -0.22
C SER A 226 6.13 -4.26 0.22
N LYS A 227 6.90 -3.18 0.36
CA LYS A 227 6.34 -1.83 0.53
C LYS A 227 5.60 -1.28 -0.69
N HIS A 228 5.62 -1.98 -1.84
CA HIS A 228 4.84 -1.58 -3.01
C HIS A 228 3.36 -1.95 -2.90
N LEU A 229 2.95 -2.68 -1.85
CA LEU A 229 1.54 -3.05 -1.59
C LEU A 229 0.58 -1.85 -1.59
N HIS A 230 1.10 -0.64 -1.33
CA HIS A 230 0.34 0.60 -1.43
C HIS A 230 -0.38 0.77 -2.78
N ILE A 231 0.11 0.18 -3.88
CA ILE A 231 -0.59 0.22 -5.17
C ILE A 231 -1.99 -0.40 -5.08
N ALA A 232 -2.16 -1.42 -4.24
CA ALA A 232 -3.45 -2.03 -3.96
C ALA A 232 -4.19 -1.29 -2.83
N THR A 233 -3.50 -0.95 -1.74
CA THR A 233 -4.17 -0.50 -0.50
C THR A 233 -4.45 0.99 -0.43
N ALA A 234 -3.71 1.86 -1.15
CA ALA A 234 -3.86 3.32 -1.03
C ALA A 234 -5.23 3.85 -1.47
N PHE A 235 -5.84 3.22 -2.48
CA PHE A 235 -7.20 3.51 -2.90
C PHE A 235 -8.19 3.24 -1.78
N PHE A 236 -8.12 2.04 -1.18
CA PHE A 236 -8.97 1.69 -0.05
C PHE A 236 -8.71 2.58 1.14
N ASN A 237 -7.45 2.92 1.45
CA ASN A 237 -7.15 3.78 2.59
C ASN A 237 -7.75 5.19 2.43
N THR A 238 -7.69 5.74 1.22
CA THR A 238 -8.26 7.05 0.88
C THR A 238 -9.79 7.02 0.88
N ALA A 239 -10.39 5.95 0.33
CA ALA A 239 -11.83 5.72 0.32
C ALA A 239 -12.38 5.56 1.73
N LEU A 240 -11.66 4.83 2.58
CA LEU A 240 -12.10 4.35 3.88
C LEU A 240 -11.56 5.17 5.06
N ARG A 241 -11.07 6.38 4.81
CA ARG A 241 -10.66 7.32 5.87
C ARG A 241 -11.80 7.57 6.87
N LYS A 242 -11.47 7.87 8.12
CA LYS A 242 -12.48 8.20 9.14
C LYS A 242 -13.07 9.57 8.79
N ALA A 243 -14.40 9.67 8.81
CA ALA A 243 -15.13 10.89 8.43
C ALA A 243 -15.26 11.91 9.59
N ARG A 244 -14.70 11.59 10.76
CA ARG A 244 -14.77 12.43 11.96
C ARG A 244 -14.05 13.77 11.73
N PRO A 245 -14.52 14.87 12.35
CA PRO A 245 -13.82 16.13 12.31
C PRO A 245 -12.36 15.97 12.78
N ARG A 246 -11.46 16.77 12.22
CA ARG A 246 -10.05 16.74 12.63
C ARG A 246 -9.92 17.08 14.11
N GLY A 247 -9.17 16.26 14.84
CA GLY A 247 -9.00 16.43 16.29
C GLY A 247 -10.11 15.81 17.14
N ALA A 248 -11.20 15.30 16.54
CA ALA A 248 -12.20 14.55 17.27
C ALA A 248 -11.63 13.19 17.69
N LEU A 249 -11.36 13.01 18.98
CA LEU A 249 -10.90 11.74 19.51
C LEU A 249 -12.02 10.70 19.51
N PRO A 250 -11.72 9.41 19.28
CA PRO A 250 -12.74 8.37 19.38
C PRO A 250 -13.29 8.35 20.82
N PRO A 251 -14.61 8.20 21.01
CA PRO A 251 -15.19 8.08 22.34
C PRO A 251 -14.59 6.88 23.06
N MET A 252 -14.49 6.97 24.38
CA MET A 252 -14.10 5.84 25.22
C MET A 252 -15.37 5.26 25.81
N ASP A 253 -15.57 3.96 25.62
CA ASP A 253 -16.59 3.22 26.35
C ASP A 253 -16.01 2.91 27.73
N LEU A 254 -16.56 3.53 28.77
CA LEU A 254 -16.11 3.34 30.16
C LEU A 254 -16.81 2.15 30.83
N GLU A 255 -17.93 1.68 30.25
CA GLU A 255 -18.77 0.61 30.79
C GLU A 255 -18.50 -0.74 30.08
N THR A 256 -17.42 -0.80 29.30
CA THR A 256 -17.03 -1.99 28.54
C THR A 256 -16.77 -3.18 29.44
N GLU A 257 -17.49 -4.29 29.17
CA GLU A 257 -17.32 -5.57 29.87
C GLU A 257 -15.90 -6.13 29.75
N THR A 258 -15.13 -5.71 28.74
CA THR A 258 -13.75 -6.17 28.53
C THR A 258 -12.75 -5.54 29.49
N GLY A 259 -13.10 -4.43 30.14
CA GLY A 259 -12.23 -3.71 31.06
C GLY A 259 -10.89 -3.27 30.44
N ARG A 260 -10.81 -3.10 29.11
CA ARG A 260 -9.58 -2.67 28.42
C ARG A 260 -9.73 -1.28 27.81
N PHE A 261 -9.02 -0.31 28.35
CA PHE A 261 -8.98 1.05 27.84
C PHE A 261 -7.80 1.30 26.89
N GLY A 262 -8.08 1.99 25.78
CA GLY A 262 -7.06 2.37 24.80
C GLY A 262 -6.57 1.22 23.92
N VAL A 263 -5.35 1.34 23.42
CA VAL A 263 -4.67 0.38 22.53
C VAL A 263 -3.38 -0.06 23.21
N LYS A 264 -3.17 -1.37 23.38
CA LYS A 264 -1.91 -1.93 23.89
C LYS A 264 -1.16 -2.72 22.82
N THR A 265 -1.89 -3.54 22.09
CA THR A 265 -1.38 -4.57 21.19
C THR A 265 -1.98 -4.45 19.79
N VAL A 266 -1.53 -5.28 18.84
CA VAL A 266 -2.09 -5.30 17.47
C VAL A 266 -3.57 -5.69 17.46
N GLU A 267 -4.01 -6.54 18.39
CA GLU A 267 -5.42 -6.93 18.52
C GLU A 267 -6.31 -5.75 18.91
N ASP A 268 -5.75 -4.77 19.63
CA ASP A 268 -6.49 -3.60 20.08
C ASP A 268 -6.60 -2.51 18.99
N LEU A 269 -5.87 -2.64 17.88
CA LEU A 269 -5.98 -1.73 16.74
C LEU A 269 -7.27 -1.98 15.97
N GLY A 270 -7.84 -0.92 15.39
CA GLY A 270 -8.93 -1.07 14.43
C GLY A 270 -8.44 -1.60 13.09
N TRP A 271 -9.31 -2.24 12.30
CA TRP A 271 -8.96 -2.72 10.95
C TRP A 271 -8.38 -1.61 10.06
N LYS A 272 -8.84 -0.36 10.22
CA LYS A 272 -8.34 0.81 9.49
C LYS A 272 -6.92 1.20 9.93
N ASP A 273 -6.59 0.98 11.20
CA ASP A 273 -5.26 1.24 11.73
C ASP A 273 -4.23 0.23 11.19
N LEU A 274 -4.65 -1.02 10.97
CA LEU A 274 -3.84 -2.02 10.27
C LEU A 274 -3.66 -1.65 8.78
N LEU A 275 -4.75 -1.26 8.10
CA LEU A 275 -4.70 -0.82 6.70
C LEU A 275 -3.72 0.34 6.49
N ASP A 276 -3.68 1.29 7.42
CA ASP A 276 -2.72 2.39 7.43
C ASP A 276 -1.26 1.88 7.43
N GLY A 277 -0.97 0.85 8.24
CA GLY A 277 0.31 0.17 8.27
C GLY A 277 0.70 -0.38 6.89
N PHE A 278 -0.17 -1.18 6.30
CA PHE A 278 0.06 -1.79 4.97
C PHE A 278 0.08 -0.77 3.81
N THR A 279 -0.44 0.44 4.01
CA THR A 279 -0.46 1.52 3.02
C THR A 279 0.77 2.43 3.09
N CYS A 280 1.55 2.36 4.16
CA CYS A 280 2.73 3.19 4.34
C CYS A 280 3.78 2.93 3.24
N THR A 281 4.16 3.99 2.53
CA THR A 281 5.15 3.94 1.44
C THR A 281 6.57 4.29 1.88
N GLU A 282 6.79 4.48 3.19
CA GLU A 282 8.06 4.90 3.77
C GLU A 282 8.59 6.24 3.20
N CYS A 283 7.72 7.09 2.63
CA CYS A 283 8.14 8.32 1.94
C CYS A 283 8.74 9.39 2.88
N GLY A 284 8.41 9.35 4.17
CA GLY A 284 8.96 10.24 5.19
C GLY A 284 8.40 11.67 5.21
N ARG A 285 7.32 11.96 4.47
CA ARG A 285 6.65 13.27 4.54
C ARG A 285 6.06 13.55 5.93
N CYS A 286 5.55 12.52 6.60
CA CYS A 286 5.04 12.63 7.98
C CYS A 286 6.16 12.86 9.01
N GLN A 287 7.37 12.34 8.75
CA GLN A 287 8.56 12.59 9.55
C GLN A 287 9.01 14.05 9.41
N ASP A 288 9.18 14.54 8.17
CA ASP A 288 9.62 15.93 7.91
C ASP A 288 8.62 16.97 8.44
N ALA A 289 7.32 16.63 8.49
CA ALA A 289 6.28 17.52 8.99
C ALA A 289 6.09 17.48 10.51
N CYS A 290 6.72 16.53 11.22
CA CYS A 290 6.52 16.37 12.65
C CYS A 290 7.36 17.39 13.45
N PRO A 291 6.74 18.29 14.24
CA PRO A 291 7.50 19.28 15.02
C PRO A 291 8.36 18.63 16.11
N ALA A 292 7.91 17.52 16.71
CA ALA A 292 8.69 16.80 17.71
C ALA A 292 9.96 16.18 17.09
N TRP A 293 9.83 15.51 15.94
CA TRP A 293 10.99 15.00 15.21
C TRP A 293 11.98 16.12 14.84
N ALA A 294 11.45 17.27 14.40
CA ALA A 294 12.26 18.41 13.99
C ALA A 294 13.11 19.00 15.14
N THR A 295 12.67 18.85 16.40
CA THR A 295 13.41 19.30 17.59
C THR A 295 14.32 18.23 18.19
N GLY A 296 14.51 17.09 17.50
CA GLY A 296 15.42 16.01 17.95
C GLY A 296 14.81 15.06 18.98
N LYS A 297 13.50 15.13 19.22
CA LYS A 297 12.79 14.18 20.09
C LYS A 297 12.67 12.80 19.42
N PRO A 298 12.53 11.70 20.18
CA PRO A 298 12.49 10.34 19.64
C PRO A 298 11.26 10.05 18.74
N LEU A 299 10.20 10.84 18.80
CA LEU A 299 9.01 10.62 17.97
C LEU A 299 9.28 10.76 16.47
N ASN A 300 9.17 9.63 15.76
CA ASN A 300 9.10 9.58 14.31
C ASN A 300 7.80 8.90 13.85
N PRO A 301 6.83 9.65 13.29
CA PRO A 301 5.55 9.08 12.85
C PRO A 301 5.70 8.02 11.75
N LYS A 302 6.74 8.10 10.91
CA LYS A 302 6.99 7.11 9.85
C LYS A 302 7.36 5.75 10.46
N THR A 303 8.30 5.73 11.40
CA THR A 303 8.79 4.47 11.99
C THR A 303 7.73 3.81 12.85
N MET A 304 6.88 4.59 13.55
CA MET A 304 5.73 4.04 14.28
C MET A 304 4.80 3.24 13.37
N ILE A 305 4.40 3.80 12.22
CA ILE A 305 3.50 3.10 11.28
C ILE A 305 4.19 1.90 10.65
N MET A 306 5.49 1.99 10.36
CA MET A 306 6.29 0.85 9.89
C MET A 306 6.34 -0.27 10.93
N GLY A 307 6.59 0.06 12.21
CA GLY A 307 6.61 -0.90 13.30
C GLY A 307 5.26 -1.59 13.50
N ILE A 308 4.15 -0.86 13.40
CA ILE A 308 2.80 -1.45 13.44
C ILE A 308 2.59 -2.44 12.26
N ARG A 309 3.04 -2.08 11.05
CA ARG A 309 3.01 -3.00 9.89
C ARG A 309 3.86 -4.23 10.15
N GLU A 310 5.08 -4.07 10.66
CA GLU A 310 6.00 -5.18 10.96
C GLU A 310 5.41 -6.12 12.01
N MET A 311 4.85 -5.60 13.10
CA MET A 311 4.14 -6.40 14.10
C MET A 311 2.92 -7.12 13.50
N SER A 312 2.18 -6.48 12.59
CA SER A 312 1.03 -7.09 11.91
C SER A 312 1.46 -8.24 10.99
N VAL A 313 2.57 -8.06 10.26
CA VAL A 313 3.15 -9.10 9.40
C VAL A 313 3.73 -10.24 10.24
N GLU A 314 4.38 -9.93 11.37
CA GLU A 314 4.91 -10.93 12.29
C GLU A 314 3.78 -11.81 12.85
N ALA A 315 2.63 -11.22 13.17
CA ALA A 315 1.45 -11.95 13.57
C ALA A 315 0.93 -12.94 12.49
N GLU A 316 1.30 -12.79 11.23
CA GLU A 316 0.94 -13.73 10.16
C GLU A 316 1.78 -15.02 10.17
N HIS A 317 2.89 -15.11 10.90
CA HIS A 317 3.88 -16.20 10.79
C HIS A 317 3.41 -17.60 11.22
N GLY A 318 2.12 -17.80 11.52
CA GLY A 318 1.51 -19.14 11.57
C GLY A 318 0.15 -19.23 10.88
N VAL A 319 -0.26 -18.21 10.12
CA VAL A 319 -1.50 -18.24 9.32
C VAL A 319 -1.21 -18.98 8.00
N PRO A 320 -1.78 -20.18 7.77
CA PRO A 320 -1.48 -20.98 6.59
C PRO A 320 -1.94 -20.27 5.31
N LEU A 321 -1.13 -20.29 4.26
CA LEU A 321 -1.46 -19.59 3.01
C LEU A 321 -2.71 -20.21 2.33
N LEU A 322 -2.77 -21.54 2.27
CA LEU A 322 -3.89 -22.31 1.73
C LEU A 322 -4.81 -22.77 2.89
N PRO A 323 -6.08 -22.36 2.93
CA PRO A 323 -7.05 -22.92 3.87
C PRO A 323 -7.25 -24.41 3.58
N GLY A 324 -7.21 -25.27 4.60
CA GLY A 324 -7.54 -26.71 4.49
C GLY A 324 -6.39 -27.68 4.21
N LEU A 325 -5.18 -27.21 3.88
CA LEU A 325 -4.00 -28.09 3.78
C LEU A 325 -3.34 -28.25 5.16
N ARG A 326 -3.59 -29.42 5.77
CA ARG A 326 -3.25 -29.90 7.14
C ARG A 326 -4.20 -29.45 8.25
N GLY A 327 -5.18 -30.30 8.56
CA GLY A 327 -5.71 -30.55 9.92
C GLY A 327 -6.27 -29.39 10.74
N LEU A 328 -6.39 -28.18 10.17
CA LEU A 328 -6.89 -27.00 10.85
C LEU A 328 -8.31 -26.69 10.34
N PRO A 329 -9.30 -26.53 11.25
CA PRO A 329 -10.68 -26.23 10.87
C PRO A 329 -10.79 -24.87 10.16
N GLU A 330 -11.82 -24.73 9.33
CA GLU A 330 -12.12 -23.55 8.52
C GLU A 330 -12.00 -22.25 9.33
N LEU A 331 -11.18 -21.30 8.85
CA LEU A 331 -11.17 -19.94 9.38
C LEU A 331 -12.39 -19.20 8.82
N PRO A 332 -13.31 -18.70 9.67
CA PRO A 332 -14.39 -17.84 9.20
C PRO A 332 -13.76 -16.53 8.70
N LEU A 333 -13.82 -16.31 7.39
CA LEU A 333 -13.46 -15.04 6.71
C LEU A 333 -14.36 -13.86 7.14
N ILE A 334 -15.45 -14.16 7.84
CA ILE A 334 -16.47 -13.23 8.31
C ILE A 334 -16.79 -13.63 9.74
N ARG A 335 -16.62 -12.71 10.70
CA ARG A 335 -17.04 -12.89 12.09
C ARG A 335 -18.53 -13.31 12.07
N PRO A 336 -18.92 -14.49 12.61
CA PRO A 336 -20.33 -14.80 12.68
C PRO A 336 -21.00 -13.74 13.55
N ALA A 337 -21.97 -13.01 12.97
CA ALA A 337 -22.90 -12.20 13.75
C ALA A 337 -23.70 -13.17 14.64
N ASP A 338 -23.91 -12.80 15.90
CA ASP A 338 -24.87 -13.55 16.71
C ASP A 338 -26.29 -13.37 16.14
N ALA A 339 -27.25 -14.17 16.63
CA ALA A 339 -28.65 -14.13 16.19
C ALA A 339 -29.35 -12.78 16.43
N GLY A 340 -28.68 -11.82 17.10
CA GLY A 340 -29.16 -10.45 17.34
C GLY A 340 -28.47 -9.36 16.52
N GLY A 341 -27.51 -9.70 15.65
CA GLY A 341 -26.78 -8.70 14.85
C GLY A 341 -25.73 -7.91 15.63
N HIS A 342 -25.37 -8.34 16.83
CA HIS A 342 -24.29 -7.76 17.62
C HIS A 342 -22.97 -8.52 17.37
N PRO A 343 -21.83 -7.81 17.29
CA PRO A 343 -20.54 -8.48 17.21
C PRO A 343 -20.26 -9.20 18.54
N ALA A 344 -20.27 -10.53 18.50
CA ALA A 344 -19.98 -11.37 19.67
C ALA A 344 -18.65 -10.97 20.36
N PRO A 345 -18.58 -11.03 21.72
CA PRO A 345 -17.35 -10.79 22.46
C PRO A 345 -16.27 -11.80 22.05
N ALA A 346 -15.02 -11.33 21.86
CA ALA A 346 -13.87 -12.19 21.54
C ALA A 346 -13.45 -13.01 22.78
N PRO A 347 -12.79 -14.20 22.66
CA PRO A 347 -11.95 -14.65 21.55
C PRO A 347 -12.18 -16.13 21.14
N SER A 348 -12.61 -16.40 19.91
CA SER A 348 -12.64 -17.79 19.43
C SER A 348 -12.38 -17.93 17.94
N ALA A 349 -11.44 -18.83 17.62
CA ALA A 349 -11.09 -19.43 16.33
C ALA A 349 -10.05 -18.74 15.43
N VAL A 350 -9.93 -17.41 15.36
CA VAL A 350 -8.94 -16.74 14.47
C VAL A 350 -7.50 -16.81 15.04
N THR A 351 -7.36 -16.98 16.35
CA THR A 351 -6.07 -17.03 17.09
C THR A 351 -5.32 -18.36 16.97
N ARG A 352 -5.86 -19.39 16.29
CA ARG A 352 -5.24 -20.74 16.22
C ARG A 352 -4.18 -20.90 15.12
N GLY A 353 -3.66 -19.78 14.60
CA GLY A 353 -2.62 -19.77 13.57
C GLY A 353 -1.78 -18.49 13.61
N ALA A 354 -2.36 -17.32 13.86
CA ALA A 354 -1.55 -16.15 14.18
C ALA A 354 -0.72 -16.44 15.44
N THR A 355 0.55 -16.04 15.48
CA THR A 355 1.37 -16.23 16.69
C THR A 355 0.74 -15.41 17.81
N ALA A 356 0.02 -16.06 18.73
CA ALA A 356 -0.64 -15.41 19.86
C ALA A 356 0.31 -14.50 20.65
N THR A 357 1.59 -14.89 20.72
CA THR A 357 2.68 -14.09 21.28
C THR A 357 2.90 -12.77 20.52
N ALA A 358 2.93 -12.79 19.18
CA ALA A 358 3.11 -11.56 18.38
C ALA A 358 1.88 -10.64 18.46
N LEU A 359 0.68 -11.22 18.46
CA LEU A 359 -0.56 -10.47 18.63
C LEU A 359 -0.65 -9.80 20.00
N ALA A 360 -0.14 -10.46 21.05
CA ALA A 360 -0.12 -9.94 22.42
C ALA A 360 1.08 -9.02 22.72
N THR A 361 2.00 -8.84 21.78
CA THR A 361 3.19 -7.99 21.99
C THR A 361 2.77 -6.52 22.12
N PRO A 362 3.19 -5.80 23.18
CA PRO A 362 2.88 -4.38 23.33
C PRO A 362 3.47 -3.54 22.19
N ILE A 363 2.69 -2.60 21.67
CA ILE A 363 3.12 -1.67 20.61
C ILE A 363 4.16 -0.67 21.15
N VAL A 364 3.95 -0.18 22.38
CA VAL A 364 4.92 0.66 23.09
C VAL A 364 6.14 -0.18 23.42
N ASP A 365 7.33 0.39 23.24
CA ASP A 365 8.65 -0.23 23.38
C ASP A 365 9.00 -1.29 22.32
N THR A 366 8.05 -1.67 21.46
CA THR A 366 8.30 -2.52 20.27
C THR A 366 8.33 -1.71 18.98
N ALA A 367 7.22 -1.05 18.64
CA ALA A 367 7.07 -0.26 17.40
C ALA A 367 7.27 1.24 17.60
N ILE A 368 7.08 1.73 18.83
CA ILE A 368 7.27 3.12 19.21
C ILE A 368 7.85 3.20 20.63
N PRO A 369 8.96 3.92 20.85
CA PRO A 369 9.50 4.12 22.20
C PRO A 369 8.49 4.82 23.12
N TYR A 370 8.49 4.48 24.41
CA TYR A 370 7.65 5.15 25.40
C TYR A 370 7.67 6.68 25.33
N ASP A 371 8.86 7.30 25.32
CA ASP A 371 8.98 8.77 25.30
C ASP A 371 8.36 9.37 24.02
N ALA A 372 8.50 8.68 22.89
CA ALA A 372 7.92 9.10 21.62
C ALA A 372 6.39 9.16 21.66
N VAL A 373 5.74 8.30 22.46
CA VAL A 373 4.29 8.35 22.67
C VAL A 373 3.91 9.68 23.33
N TRP A 374 4.71 10.20 24.25
CA TRP A 374 4.46 11.44 25.00
C TRP A 374 4.94 12.72 24.31
N ASP A 375 5.86 12.61 23.36
CA ASP A 375 6.30 13.73 22.52
C ASP A 375 5.25 14.26 21.54
N CYS A 376 4.24 13.44 21.21
CA CYS A 376 3.21 13.83 20.27
C CYS A 376 2.33 14.97 20.83
N VAL A 377 2.40 16.14 20.24
CA VAL A 377 1.52 17.27 20.61
C VAL A 377 0.14 17.23 19.93
N THR A 378 -0.22 16.10 19.31
CA THR A 378 -1.52 15.88 18.64
C THR A 378 -1.91 16.94 17.59
N CYS A 379 -0.94 17.67 17.01
CA CYS A 379 -1.19 18.75 16.04
C CYS A 379 -1.70 18.29 14.67
N GLY A 380 -1.57 17.00 14.33
CA GLY A 380 -2.05 16.44 13.05
C GLY A 380 -1.20 16.75 11.81
N ALA A 381 -0.05 17.42 11.94
CA ALA A 381 0.82 17.76 10.80
C ALA A 381 1.27 16.53 9.98
N CYS A 382 1.55 15.42 10.65
CA CYS A 382 1.91 14.15 10.01
C CYS A 382 0.77 13.57 9.13
N VAL A 383 -0.47 13.67 9.61
CA VAL A 383 -1.68 13.23 8.89
C VAL A 383 -1.91 14.13 7.67
N GLU A 384 -1.75 15.45 7.84
CA GLU A 384 -1.91 16.39 6.75
C GLU A 384 -0.82 16.24 5.67
N ALA A 385 0.42 15.95 6.06
CA ALA A 385 1.52 15.78 5.11
C ALA A 385 1.48 14.44 4.36
N CYS A 386 0.75 13.45 4.88
CA CYS A 386 0.66 12.11 4.31
C CYS A 386 -0.06 12.12 2.95
N PRO A 387 0.57 11.61 1.87
CA PRO A 387 -0.05 11.56 0.54
C PRO A 387 -1.18 10.51 0.46
N VAL A 388 -1.10 9.47 1.28
CA VAL A 388 -2.05 8.33 1.33
C VAL A 388 -2.95 8.36 2.56
N LEU A 389 -3.03 9.51 3.24
CA LEU A 389 -4.00 9.80 4.30
C LEU A 389 -3.97 8.85 5.52
N ILE A 390 -2.78 8.49 5.98
CA ILE A 390 -2.61 7.66 7.19
C ILE A 390 -2.93 8.47 8.46
N GLU A 391 -3.70 7.86 9.37
CA GLU A 391 -4.22 8.46 10.60
C GLU A 391 -3.31 8.13 11.78
N HIS A 392 -2.21 8.87 11.92
CA HIS A 392 -1.17 8.61 12.92
C HIS A 392 -1.62 8.95 14.36
N VAL A 393 -2.39 10.02 14.53
CA VAL A 393 -2.69 10.61 15.86
C VAL A 393 -3.60 9.72 16.69
N ASP A 394 -4.65 9.15 16.10
CA ASP A 394 -5.62 8.28 16.78
C ASP A 394 -4.92 7.10 17.48
N LYS A 395 -3.93 6.49 16.80
CA LYS A 395 -3.13 5.39 17.34
C LYS A 395 -2.36 5.83 18.59
N ILE A 396 -1.64 6.96 18.52
CA ILE A 396 -0.88 7.50 19.66
C ILE A 396 -1.80 7.82 20.84
N VAL A 397 -2.97 8.41 20.60
CA VAL A 397 -3.94 8.70 21.67
C VAL A 397 -4.48 7.40 22.27
N GLY A 398 -4.73 6.38 21.46
CA GLY A 398 -5.05 5.03 21.92
C GLY A 398 -3.98 4.46 22.85
N LEU A 399 -2.70 4.55 22.46
CA LEU A 399 -1.58 4.11 23.29
C LEU A 399 -1.51 4.86 24.62
N ARG A 400 -1.65 6.19 24.60
CA ARG A 400 -1.68 7.01 25.83
C ARG A 400 -2.80 6.61 26.79
N ARG A 401 -3.99 6.33 26.25
CA ARG A 401 -5.14 5.89 27.06
C ARG A 401 -4.84 4.59 27.79
N ASN A 402 -4.24 3.63 27.09
CA ASN A 402 -3.84 2.36 27.70
C ASN A 402 -2.75 2.56 28.75
N LEU A 403 -1.70 3.31 28.42
CA LEU A 403 -0.61 3.63 29.35
C LEU A 403 -1.12 4.28 30.64
N VAL A 404 -2.10 5.19 30.56
CA VAL A 404 -2.64 5.87 31.74
C VAL A 404 -3.61 4.99 32.52
N LEU A 405 -4.62 4.43 31.86
CA LEU A 405 -5.77 3.81 32.52
C LEU A 405 -5.53 2.34 32.89
N GLU A 406 -4.66 1.63 32.17
CA GLU A 406 -4.39 0.21 32.41
C GLU A 406 -3.03 0.00 33.08
N GLU A 407 -1.99 0.70 32.61
CA GLU A 407 -0.62 0.44 33.06
C GLU A 407 -0.15 1.41 34.16
N SER A 408 -0.92 2.46 34.46
CA SER A 408 -0.50 3.56 35.36
C SER A 408 0.91 4.09 35.02
N ARG A 409 1.26 4.11 33.73
CA ARG A 409 2.59 4.41 33.20
C ARG A 409 2.57 5.71 32.39
N PHE A 410 2.83 6.83 33.05
CA PHE A 410 2.85 8.17 32.45
C PHE A 410 4.00 9.02 33.01
N PRO A 411 4.42 10.10 32.31
CA PRO A 411 5.47 11.00 32.81
C PRO A 411 5.13 11.54 34.20
N GLY A 412 6.12 11.60 35.09
CA GLY A 412 5.91 12.01 36.48
C GLY A 412 5.36 13.43 36.61
N GLU A 413 5.66 14.29 35.63
CA GLU A 413 5.15 15.66 35.52
C GLU A 413 3.62 15.72 35.39
N LEU A 414 2.98 14.65 34.92
CA LEU A 414 1.52 14.57 34.80
C LEU A 414 0.82 14.14 36.09
N ALA A 415 1.55 13.62 37.09
CA ALA A 415 0.94 13.10 38.32
C ALA A 415 0.15 14.18 39.07
N SER A 416 0.73 15.38 39.21
CA SER A 416 0.07 16.51 39.86
C SER A 416 -1.21 16.93 39.12
N ALA A 417 -1.17 16.95 37.79
CA ALA A 417 -2.33 17.27 36.96
C ALA A 417 -3.44 16.21 37.08
N PHE A 418 -3.10 14.91 37.12
CA PHE A 418 -4.07 13.85 37.32
C PHE A 418 -4.72 13.91 38.72
N THR A 419 -3.92 14.07 39.77
CA THR A 419 -4.45 14.26 41.14
C THR A 419 -5.32 15.51 41.23
N ALA A 420 -4.95 16.60 40.56
CA ALA A 420 -5.73 17.82 40.52
C ALA A 420 -7.06 17.62 39.77
N MET A 421 -7.06 16.90 38.65
CA MET A 421 -8.29 16.57 37.91
C MET A 421 -9.22 15.67 38.73
N GLU A 422 -8.70 14.71 39.47
CA GLU A 422 -9.52 13.86 40.34
C GLU A 422 -10.13 14.64 41.50
N ARG A 423 -9.33 15.47 42.19
CA ARG A 423 -9.76 16.20 43.39
C ARG A 423 -10.58 17.45 43.10
N TYR A 424 -10.23 18.17 42.03
CA TYR A 424 -10.82 19.47 41.70
C TYR A 424 -11.50 19.47 40.34
N GLY A 425 -11.41 18.45 39.49
CA GLY A 425 -12.02 18.48 38.15
C GLY A 425 -11.33 19.40 37.14
N ASN A 426 -10.09 19.83 37.42
CA ASN A 426 -9.25 20.60 36.49
C ASN A 426 -7.76 20.32 36.74
N PRO A 427 -6.89 20.44 35.72
CA PRO A 427 -5.48 20.10 35.84
C PRO A 427 -4.64 21.08 36.67
N TRP A 428 -5.17 22.27 36.98
CA TRP A 428 -4.45 23.31 37.73
C TRP A 428 -4.69 23.26 39.24
N GLY A 429 -5.59 22.40 39.72
CA GLY A 429 -5.94 22.27 41.13
C GLY A 429 -6.76 23.45 41.67
N GLN A 430 -7.38 24.23 40.78
CA GLN A 430 -8.15 25.40 41.19
C GLN A 430 -9.51 25.01 41.77
N PRO A 431 -9.87 25.46 42.99
CA PRO A 431 -11.21 25.33 43.53
C PRO A 431 -12.28 25.91 42.59
N ALA A 432 -13.51 25.39 42.65
CA ALA A 432 -14.58 25.85 41.75
C ALA A 432 -14.83 27.37 41.82
N GLY A 433 -14.63 27.99 42.99
CA GLY A 433 -14.85 29.43 43.19
C GLY A 433 -13.82 30.37 42.58
N THR A 434 -12.67 29.87 42.10
CA THR A 434 -11.55 30.70 41.59
C THR A 434 -11.23 30.43 40.12
N ARG A 435 -12.13 29.79 39.35
CA ARG A 435 -11.87 29.38 37.94
C ARG A 435 -12.17 30.48 36.91
N LEU A 436 -12.68 31.63 37.34
CA LEU A 436 -13.09 32.74 36.48
C LEU A 436 -12.23 34.00 36.68
N ASP A 437 -11.18 33.88 37.49
CA ASP A 437 -10.13 34.89 37.69
C ASP A 437 -8.88 34.47 36.91
#